data_AF-A0A1B6G3U2-F1
#
_entry.id   AF-A0A1B6G3U2-F1
#
_cell.length_a   1.000
_cell.length_b   1.000
_cell.length_c   1.000
_cell.angle_alpha   90.00
_cell.angle_beta   90.00
_cell.angle_gamma   90.00
#
_symmetry.space_group_name_H-M   'P 1'
#
loop_
_entity.id
_entity.type
_entity.pdbx_description
1 polymer ?
#
loop_
_entity_poly.entity_id
_entity_poly.type
_entity_poly.pdbx_seq_one_letter_code
_entity_poly.pdbx_strand_id
1 'polypeptide(L)'
;MLIEITSAAEFLVRLLAGQHQVKKLNEAQLASFKGSLISLLKSRYQNHWFPEYPNRGSAYRCIRINTKMDPIVAQACNATGCSANSLRALFPHELTLWIDPEEVSYRFGENGSICVLYDKENKEEQVITVSTVIPPPRQSPELYLDPRQMEPIDPMTDFYY
;
A
#
# COMPACT_ATOMS: atom_id res chain seq x y z
N MET A 1 12.45 6.39 5.29
CA MET A 1 12.49 7.32 4.14
C MET A 1 12.15 6.68 2.79
N LEU A 2 12.87 5.66 2.31
CA LEU A 2 12.66 5.13 0.95
C LEU A 2 11.26 4.52 0.77
N ILE A 3 10.74 3.80 1.77
CA ILE A 3 9.44 3.13 1.71
C ILE A 3 8.31 4.17 1.59
N GLU A 4 8.42 5.23 2.38
CA GLU A 4 7.48 6.34 2.46
C GLU A 4 7.48 7.14 1.15
N ILE A 5 8.66 7.50 0.63
CA ILE A 5 8.81 8.15 -0.68
C ILE A 5 8.25 7.27 -1.81
N THR A 6 8.53 5.97 -1.79
CA THR A 6 8.06 5.05 -2.84
C THR A 6 6.54 4.91 -2.79
N SER A 7 5.97 4.80 -1.59
CA SER A 7 4.53 4.72 -1.37
C SER A 7 3.82 5.98 -1.89
N ALA A 8 4.36 7.16 -1.57
CA ALA A 8 3.87 8.44 -2.10
C ALA A 8 3.95 8.52 -3.64
N ALA A 9 5.09 8.12 -4.23
CA ALA A 9 5.26 8.13 -5.68
C ALA A 9 4.28 7.17 -6.39
N GLU A 10 4.05 5.98 -5.84
CA GLU A 10 3.07 5.02 -6.36
C GLU A 10 1.64 5.52 -6.27
N PHE A 11 1.30 6.23 -5.19
CA PHE A 11 0.01 6.88 -5.07
C PHE A 11 -0.20 7.94 -6.15
N LEU A 12 0.78 8.81 -6.38
CA LEU A 12 0.68 9.83 -7.43
C LEU A 12 0.61 9.21 -8.83
N VAL A 13 1.33 8.12 -9.10
CA VAL A 13 1.21 7.34 -10.35
C VAL A 13 -0.21 6.79 -10.52
N ARG A 14 -0.82 6.24 -9.46
CA ARG A 14 -2.21 5.74 -9.51
C ARG A 14 -3.21 6.85 -9.83
N LEU A 15 -3.01 8.06 -9.31
CA LEU A 15 -3.84 9.21 -9.66
C LEU A 15 -3.70 9.56 -11.15
N LEU A 16 -2.48 9.56 -11.68
CA LEU A 16 -2.20 9.82 -13.10
C LEU A 16 -2.74 8.74 -14.05
N ALA A 17 -2.82 7.49 -13.57
CA ALA A 17 -3.34 6.35 -14.33
C ALA A 17 -4.87 6.21 -14.29
N GLY A 18 -5.57 7.05 -13.51
CA GLY A 18 -6.99 6.93 -13.18
C GLY A 18 -7.93 6.71 -14.39
N GLN A 19 -8.96 5.88 -14.17
CA GLN A 19 -9.81 5.33 -15.24
C GLN A 19 -10.61 6.38 -16.04
N HIS A 20 -10.93 7.53 -15.46
CA HIS A 20 -11.77 8.57 -16.05
C HIS A 20 -11.01 9.65 -16.84
N GLN A 21 -9.70 9.49 -17.07
CA GLN A 21 -8.93 10.47 -17.82
C GLN A 21 -9.06 10.29 -19.33
N VAL A 22 -9.44 11.37 -20.03
CA VAL A 22 -9.56 11.42 -21.51
C VAL A 22 -8.20 11.24 -22.19
N LYS A 23 -7.11 11.64 -21.51
CA LYS A 23 -5.73 11.45 -21.96
C LYS A 23 -4.94 10.77 -20.85
N LYS A 24 -4.45 9.56 -21.12
CA LYS A 24 -3.65 8.77 -20.17
C LYS A 24 -2.18 8.78 -20.56
N LEU A 25 -1.32 8.80 -19.55
CA LEU A 25 0.11 8.52 -19.74
C LEU A 25 0.27 7.01 -20.02
N ASN A 26 1.21 6.66 -20.88
CA ASN A 26 1.56 5.26 -21.08
C ASN A 26 2.45 4.73 -19.93
N GLU A 27 2.66 3.41 -19.88
CA GLU A 27 3.44 2.78 -18.81
C GLU A 27 4.88 3.30 -18.71
N ALA A 28 5.54 3.54 -19.86
CA ALA A 28 6.90 4.07 -19.89
C ALA A 28 6.97 5.50 -19.32
N GLN A 29 5.98 6.33 -19.60
CA GLN A 29 5.85 7.68 -19.03
C GLN A 29 5.58 7.63 -17.53
N LEU A 30 4.69 6.75 -17.06
CA LEU A 30 4.39 6.56 -15.64
C LEU A 30 5.63 6.05 -14.88
N ALA A 31 6.38 5.11 -15.46
CA ALA A 31 7.62 4.60 -14.89
C ALA A 31 8.71 5.69 -14.83
N SER A 32 8.85 6.48 -15.89
CA SER A 32 9.80 7.61 -15.93
C SER A 32 9.45 8.69 -14.90
N PHE A 33 8.16 9.02 -14.77
CA PHE A 33 7.66 9.92 -13.73
C PHE A 33 7.99 9.39 -12.33
N LYS A 34 7.66 8.12 -12.04
CA LYS A 34 7.91 7.46 -10.75
C LYS A 34 9.39 7.53 -10.38
N GLY A 35 10.26 7.11 -11.30
CA GLY A 35 11.72 7.09 -11.07
C GLY A 35 12.28 8.49 -10.82
N SER A 36 11.87 9.47 -11.64
CA SER A 36 12.29 10.87 -11.49
C SER A 36 11.84 11.44 -10.15
N LEU A 37 10.57 11.24 -9.78
CA LEU A 37 10.00 11.74 -8.53
C LEU A 37 10.71 11.16 -7.30
N ILE A 38 10.96 9.84 -7.27
CA ILE A 38 11.68 9.20 -6.16
C ILE A 38 13.08 9.81 -6.00
N SER A 39 13.80 10.01 -7.10
CA SER A 39 15.15 10.60 -7.08
C SER A 39 15.12 12.03 -6.51
N LEU A 40 14.21 12.86 -7.00
CA LEU A 40 14.06 14.27 -6.57
C LEU A 40 13.67 14.38 -5.09
N LEU A 41 12.72 13.57 -4.63
CA LEU A 41 12.29 13.58 -3.23
C LEU A 41 13.40 13.12 -2.28
N LYS A 42 14.15 12.06 -2.65
CA LYS A 42 15.31 11.62 -1.86
C LYS A 42 16.33 12.73 -1.67
N SER A 43 16.70 13.42 -2.76
CA SER A 43 17.64 14.53 -2.71
C SER A 43 17.09 15.69 -1.87
N ARG A 44 15.81 16.05 -2.05
CA ARG A 44 15.16 17.14 -1.31
C ARG A 44 15.11 16.88 0.20
N TYR A 45 14.87 15.63 0.60
CA TYR A 45 14.60 15.28 2.01
C TYR A 45 15.84 14.91 2.81
N GLN A 46 17.00 14.73 2.17
CA GLN A 46 18.24 14.25 2.79
C GLN A 46 18.60 14.94 4.12
N ASN A 47 18.41 16.26 4.22
CA ASN A 47 18.72 17.05 5.42
C ASN A 47 17.47 17.52 6.19
N HIS A 48 16.31 17.00 5.82
CA HIS A 48 15.01 17.34 6.39
C HIS A 48 14.24 16.08 6.75
N TRP A 49 14.92 15.03 7.19
CA TRP A 49 14.31 13.75 7.60
C TRP A 49 14.77 13.42 9.02
N PHE A 50 13.83 13.43 9.98
CA PHE A 50 14.14 13.28 11.41
C PHE A 50 13.27 12.15 12.00
N PRO A 51 13.70 10.88 11.94
CA PRO A 51 12.91 9.75 12.44
C PRO A 51 12.50 9.88 13.90
N GLU A 52 13.34 10.50 14.73
CA GLU A 52 13.08 10.70 16.16
C GLU A 52 12.01 11.77 16.41
N TYR A 53 11.77 12.63 15.43
CA TYR A 53 10.77 13.70 15.47
C TYR A 53 10.02 13.77 14.13
N PRO A 54 9.12 12.81 13.82
CA PRO A 54 8.53 12.69 12.49
C PRO A 54 7.90 13.99 11.96
N ASN A 55 7.21 14.73 12.84
CA ASN A 55 6.57 16.00 12.50
C ASN A 55 7.56 17.14 12.16
N ARG A 56 8.82 17.05 12.59
CA ARG A 56 9.84 18.07 12.31
C ARG A 56 10.11 18.12 10.81
N GLY A 57 9.85 19.28 10.20
CA GLY A 57 10.03 19.47 8.76
C GLY A 57 8.92 18.89 7.88
N SER A 58 7.81 18.41 8.45
CA SER A 58 6.69 17.85 7.68
C SER A 58 6.15 18.84 6.63
N ALA A 59 5.97 20.12 7.00
CA ALA A 59 5.56 21.15 6.04
C ALA A 59 6.53 21.37 4.86
N TYR A 60 7.84 21.15 5.06
CA TYR A 60 8.84 21.25 3.99
C TYR A 60 8.78 20.05 3.02
N ARG A 61 8.45 18.87 3.56
CA ARG A 61 8.25 17.61 2.81
C ARG A 61 6.84 17.44 2.26
N CYS A 62 5.91 18.32 2.62
CA CYS A 62 4.56 18.30 2.11
C CYS A 62 4.57 18.57 0.59
N ILE A 63 3.89 17.71 -0.16
CA ILE A 63 3.54 17.96 -1.55
C ILE A 63 2.15 18.58 -1.58
N ARG A 64 2.00 19.75 -2.21
CA ARG A 64 0.71 20.41 -2.36
C ARG A 64 0.42 20.72 -3.82
N ILE A 65 -0.69 20.16 -4.32
CA ILE A 65 -1.20 20.41 -5.67
C ILE A 65 -2.56 21.08 -5.51
N ASN A 66 -2.68 22.32 -5.97
CA ASN A 66 -3.92 23.09 -6.01
C ASN A 66 -4.01 23.79 -7.37
N THR A 67 -4.43 25.05 -7.49
CA THR A 67 -4.30 25.78 -8.77
C THR A 67 -2.88 25.75 -9.35
N LYS A 68 -1.85 25.56 -8.52
CA LYS A 68 -0.46 25.35 -8.93
C LYS A 68 0.00 23.92 -8.65
N MET A 69 0.91 23.45 -9.49
CA MET A 69 1.61 22.18 -9.26
C MET A 69 2.71 22.37 -8.21
N ASP A 70 2.93 21.35 -7.38
CA ASP A 70 4.12 21.28 -6.55
C ASP A 70 5.40 21.32 -7.42
N PRO A 71 6.43 22.12 -7.09
CA PRO A 71 7.62 22.25 -7.93
C PRO A 71 8.36 20.94 -8.20
N ILE A 72 8.43 20.03 -7.21
CA ILE A 72 9.11 18.75 -7.37
C ILE A 72 8.28 17.82 -8.27
N VAL A 73 6.96 17.81 -8.10
CA VAL A 73 6.08 17.07 -8.99
C VAL A 73 6.17 17.61 -10.41
N ALA A 74 6.13 18.94 -10.59
CA ALA A 74 6.28 19.59 -11.88
C ALA A 74 7.62 19.26 -12.55
N GLN A 75 8.71 19.22 -11.78
CA GLN A 75 10.03 18.82 -12.27
C GLN A 75 10.05 17.35 -12.70
N ALA A 76 9.41 16.45 -11.94
CA ALA A 76 9.28 15.04 -12.32
C ALA A 76 8.45 14.86 -13.60
N CYS A 77 7.46 15.73 -13.86
CA CYS A 77 6.70 15.74 -15.11
C CYS A 77 7.60 15.89 -16.34
N ASN A 78 8.71 16.64 -16.25
CA ASN A 78 9.60 16.87 -17.40
C ASN A 78 10.16 15.55 -17.96
N ALA A 79 10.34 14.54 -17.12
CA ALA A 79 10.79 13.21 -17.54
C ALA A 79 9.75 12.44 -18.38
N THR A 80 8.48 12.89 -18.41
CA THR A 80 7.39 12.24 -19.17
C THR A 80 7.22 12.80 -20.58
N GLY A 81 7.89 13.90 -20.90
CA GLY A 81 7.66 14.67 -22.14
C GLY A 81 6.32 15.40 -22.19
N CYS A 82 5.55 15.44 -21.10
CA CYS A 82 4.27 16.16 -21.03
C CYS A 82 4.45 17.56 -20.41
N SER A 83 3.60 18.51 -20.84
CA SER A 83 3.56 19.83 -20.19
C SER A 83 3.01 19.73 -18.77
N ALA A 84 3.50 20.58 -17.86
CA ALA A 84 3.00 20.66 -16.49
C ALA A 84 1.49 20.94 -16.43
N ASN A 85 0.96 21.76 -17.35
CA ASN A 85 -0.48 22.05 -17.44
C ASN A 85 -1.29 20.81 -17.81
N SER A 86 -0.80 20.00 -18.76
CA SER A 86 -1.46 18.74 -19.12
C SER A 86 -1.46 17.76 -17.96
N LEU A 87 -0.35 17.65 -17.21
CA LEU A 87 -0.31 16.79 -16.03
C LEU A 87 -1.19 17.32 -14.91
N ARG A 88 -1.29 18.65 -14.76
CA ARG A 88 -2.13 19.27 -13.74
C ARG A 88 -3.59 18.88 -13.88
N ALA A 89 -4.10 18.84 -15.10
CA ALA A 89 -5.47 18.41 -15.38
C ALA A 89 -5.74 16.94 -14.96
N LEU A 90 -4.70 16.13 -14.78
CA LEU A 90 -4.83 14.73 -14.37
C LEU A 90 -4.92 14.54 -12.85
N PHE A 91 -4.50 15.53 -12.07
CA PHE A 91 -4.59 15.48 -10.61
C PHE A 91 -5.93 16.05 -10.10
N PRO A 92 -6.39 15.63 -8.91
CA PRO A 92 -7.51 16.26 -8.21
C PRO A 92 -7.36 17.78 -8.10
N HIS A 93 -8.48 18.48 -7.92
CA HIS A 93 -8.44 19.96 -7.82
C HIS A 93 -7.57 20.43 -6.66
N GLU A 94 -7.60 19.71 -5.54
CA GLU A 94 -6.74 19.99 -4.39
C GLU A 94 -6.28 18.67 -3.76
N LEU A 95 -4.97 18.52 -3.62
CA LEU A 95 -4.30 17.42 -2.95
C LEU A 95 -3.23 18.00 -2.03
N THR A 96 -3.22 17.54 -0.79
CA THR A 96 -2.11 17.71 0.14
C THR A 96 -1.62 16.33 0.54
N LEU A 97 -0.31 16.10 0.48
CA LEU A 97 0.32 14.81 0.76
C LEU A 97 1.52 15.04 1.69
N TRP A 98 1.47 14.44 2.86
CA TRP A 98 2.55 14.46 3.85
C TRP A 98 3.36 13.17 3.72
N ILE A 99 4.68 13.30 3.68
CA ILE A 99 5.62 12.20 3.54
C ILE A 99 6.60 12.33 4.71
N ASP A 100 6.25 11.67 5.81
CA ASP A 100 6.92 11.81 7.09
C ASP A 100 7.57 10.46 7.48
N PRO A 101 8.55 10.45 8.39
CA PRO A 101 9.02 9.19 8.94
C PRO A 101 7.86 8.37 9.47
N GLU A 102 7.82 7.10 9.06
CA GLU A 102 6.85 6.10 9.54
C GLU A 102 5.39 6.30 9.08
N GLU A 103 5.03 7.46 8.51
CA GLU A 103 3.69 7.74 8.00
C GLU A 103 3.70 8.46 6.64
N VAL A 104 2.80 8.06 5.74
CA VAL A 104 2.40 8.85 4.58
C VAL A 104 0.90 9.03 4.62
N SER A 105 0.43 10.27 4.61
CA SER A 105 -0.98 10.60 4.69
C SER A 105 -1.35 11.70 3.69
N TYR A 106 -2.61 11.77 3.29
CA TYR A 106 -3.07 12.70 2.28
C TYR A 106 -4.46 13.24 2.57
N ARG A 107 -4.80 14.35 1.92
CA ARG A 107 -6.12 14.97 1.95
C ARG A 107 -6.50 15.49 0.56
N PHE A 108 -7.73 15.21 0.14
CA PHE A 108 -8.34 15.85 -1.04
C PHE A 108 -9.22 17.03 -0.61
N GLY A 109 -9.06 18.19 -1.23
CA GLY A 109 -9.79 19.40 -0.82
C GLY A 109 -9.23 20.06 0.44
N GLU A 110 -9.53 21.35 0.65
CA GLU A 110 -9.19 22.05 1.90
C GLU A 110 -9.93 21.48 3.12
N ASN A 111 -11.18 21.04 2.95
CA ASN A 111 -12.04 20.51 4.01
C ASN A 111 -12.17 18.97 4.00
N GLY A 112 -11.31 18.26 3.27
CA GLY A 112 -11.38 16.80 3.21
C GLY A 112 -10.86 16.13 4.48
N SER A 113 -11.24 14.87 4.66
CA SER A 113 -10.65 14.00 5.67
C SER A 113 -9.19 13.67 5.33
N ILE A 114 -8.37 13.51 6.37
CA ILE A 114 -7.02 12.98 6.23
C ILE A 114 -7.12 11.45 6.15
N CYS A 115 -6.49 10.88 5.13
CA CYS A 115 -6.40 9.44 4.93
C CYS A 115 -4.94 9.00 5.04
N VAL A 116 -4.70 7.88 5.73
CA VAL A 116 -3.38 7.27 5.84
C VAL A 116 -3.15 6.35 4.63
N LEU A 117 -2.06 6.56 3.92
CA LEU A 117 -1.62 5.75 2.79
C LEU A 117 -0.59 4.69 3.22
N TYR A 118 0.30 5.06 4.13
CA TYR A 118 1.30 4.19 4.74
C TYR A 118 1.42 4.55 6.21
N ASP A 119 1.48 3.53 7.04
CA ASP A 119 1.78 3.66 8.46
C ASP A 119 2.56 2.40 8.86
N LYS A 120 3.70 2.63 9.50
CA LYS A 120 4.60 1.57 9.94
C LYS A 120 3.99 0.76 11.09
N GLU A 121 3.34 1.40 12.06
CA GLU A 121 2.80 0.72 13.25
C GLU A 121 1.70 -0.28 12.85
N ASN A 122 0.80 0.16 11.97
CA ASN A 122 -0.26 -0.69 11.40
C ASN A 122 0.28 -1.85 10.53
N LYS A 123 1.50 -1.77 10.00
CA LYS A 123 2.14 -2.89 9.29
C LYS A 123 2.82 -3.87 10.24
N GLU A 124 3.36 -3.42 11.37
CA GLU A 124 4.01 -4.29 12.34
C GLU A 124 2.99 -5.16 13.09
N GLU A 125 1.79 -4.65 13.38
CA GLU A 125 0.69 -5.46 13.96
C GLU A 125 0.23 -6.60 13.04
N GLN A 126 0.30 -6.41 11.71
CA GLN A 126 -0.01 -7.45 10.72
C GLN A 126 1.12 -8.48 10.54
N VAL A 127 2.34 -8.18 10.99
CA VAL A 127 3.49 -9.11 10.93
C VAL A 127 3.62 -9.91 12.22
N ILE A 128 3.33 -9.29 13.37
CA ILE A 128 3.37 -9.95 14.69
C ILE A 128 2.23 -10.97 14.83
N THR A 129 1.09 -10.77 14.18
CA THR A 129 -0.02 -11.75 14.17
C THR A 129 0.17 -12.94 13.21
N VAL A 130 1.21 -12.93 12.37
CA VAL A 130 1.51 -14.02 11.42
C VAL A 130 2.58 -15.00 11.95
N SER A 131 3.18 -14.73 13.11
CA SER A 131 4.11 -15.68 13.74
C SER A 131 3.47 -16.41 14.92
N THR A 132 3.43 -17.74 14.80
CA THR A 132 3.01 -18.78 15.76
C THR A 132 1.51 -18.92 16.08
N VAL A 133 0.75 -19.40 15.10
CA VAL A 133 -0.14 -20.54 15.37
C VAL A 133 0.20 -21.63 14.36
N ILE A 134 1.15 -22.50 14.72
CA ILE A 134 1.21 -23.83 14.11
C ILE A 134 -0.10 -24.49 14.55
N PRO A 135 -1.08 -24.80 13.66
CA PRO A 135 -2.19 -25.62 14.07
C PRO A 135 -1.60 -26.95 14.58
N PRO A 136 -2.03 -27.48 15.74
CA PRO A 136 -1.54 -28.76 16.21
C PRO A 136 -1.72 -29.79 15.09
N PRO A 137 -0.80 -30.77 14.94
CA PRO A 137 -0.94 -31.80 13.94
C PRO A 137 -2.34 -32.40 14.09
N ARG A 138 -3.13 -32.32 13.02
CA ARG A 138 -4.46 -32.89 12.96
C ARG A 138 -4.29 -34.39 13.24
N GLN A 139 -4.60 -34.81 14.46
CA GLN A 139 -4.69 -36.24 14.74
C GLN A 139 -5.73 -36.79 13.76
N SER A 140 -5.30 -37.71 12.91
CA SER A 140 -6.20 -38.53 12.12
C SER A 140 -7.26 -39.08 13.08
N PRO A 141 -8.57 -38.96 12.80
CA PRO A 141 -9.55 -39.56 13.66
C PRO A 141 -9.24 -41.06 13.73
N GLU A 142 -8.85 -41.55 14.91
CA GLU A 142 -8.99 -42.97 15.20
C GLU A 142 -10.46 -43.28 14.94
N LEU A 143 -10.71 -44.16 13.97
CA LEU A 143 -12.02 -44.77 13.77
C LEU A 143 -12.29 -45.67 14.97
N TYR A 144 -12.66 -45.06 16.10
CA TYR A 144 -13.16 -45.77 17.25
C TYR A 144 -14.57 -46.25 16.87
N LEU A 145 -14.65 -47.47 16.33
CA LEU A 145 -15.94 -48.13 16.16
C LEU A 145 -16.60 -48.23 17.54
N ASP A 146 -17.81 -47.68 17.67
CA ASP A 146 -18.61 -47.81 18.88
C ASP A 146 -18.86 -49.32 19.12
N PRO A 147 -18.46 -49.89 20.27
CA PRO A 147 -18.74 -51.29 20.60
C PRO A 147 -20.24 -51.63 20.59
N ARG A 148 -21.12 -50.63 20.61
CA ARG A 148 -22.58 -50.79 20.50
C ARG A 148 -23.09 -50.87 19.05
N GLN A 149 -22.24 -50.63 18.05
CA GLN A 149 -22.55 -50.76 16.63
C GLN A 149 -21.96 -52.02 15.99
N MET A 150 -21.34 -52.90 16.77
CA MET A 150 -21.07 -54.26 16.32
C MET A 150 -22.39 -55.04 16.36
N GLU A 151 -22.93 -55.36 15.19
CA GLU A 151 -23.96 -56.39 15.08
C GLU A 151 -23.41 -57.68 15.75
N PRO A 152 -24.20 -58.38 16.56
CA PRO A 152 -23.78 -59.68 17.07
C PRO A 152 -23.48 -60.56 15.85
N ILE A 153 -22.27 -61.09 15.78
CA ILE A 153 -21.94 -62.17 14.85
C ILE A 153 -22.89 -63.31 15.24
N ASP A 154 -23.86 -63.59 14.38
CA ASP A 154 -24.73 -64.75 14.51
C ASP A 154 -23.83 -65.98 14.57
N PRO A 155 -23.81 -66.74 15.69
CA PRO A 155 -22.94 -67.88 15.81
C PRO A 155 -23.39 -69.08 14.94
N MET A 156 -24.39 -68.92 14.06
CA MET A 156 -24.96 -70.01 13.26
C MET A 156 -25.18 -69.66 11.78
N THR A 157 -24.19 -69.04 11.12
CA THR A 157 -24.07 -69.18 9.66
C THR A 157 -22.61 -69.17 9.23
N ASP A 158 -22.06 -70.38 9.14
CA ASP A 158 -21.12 -70.86 8.11
C ASP A 158 -20.00 -71.74 8.68
N PHE A 159 -20.40 -72.92 9.17
CA PHE A 159 -19.68 -74.18 9.02
C PHE A 159 -20.72 -75.30 9.14
N TYR A 160 -21.13 -76.07 8.14
CA TYR A 160 -20.65 -76.22 6.75
C TYR A 160 -21.74 -76.75 5.81
N TYR A 161 -22.83 -77.27 6.33
CA TYR A 161 -23.72 -78.25 5.74
C TYR A 161 -24.68 -78.56 6.90
#